data_AF-A0A2R6A8F0-F1
#
_entry.id   AF-A0A2R6A8F0-F1
#
_cell.length_a   1.000
_cell.length_b   1.000
_cell.length_c   1.000
_cell.angle_alpha   90.00
_cell.angle_beta   90.00
_cell.angle_gamma   90.00
#
_symmetry.space_group_name_H-M   'P 1'
#
loop_
_entity.id
_entity.type
_entity.pdbx_description
1 polymer ?
#
loop_
_entity_poly.entity_id
_entity_poly.type
_entity_poly.pdbx_seq_one_letter_code
_entity_poly.pdbx_strand_id
1 'polypeptide(L)'
;MTLEVKVTRNYQVTIPAEVRDKLGIRVGDKVLVSVEGDSVVIRKVAGDFARVRVRLKRKIDANYIERVIREVGEELGSAAGH
;
A
#
# COMPACT_ATOMS: atom_id res chain seq x y z
N MET A 1 1.88 -19.09 -6.34
CA MET A 1 2.42 -19.48 -5.01
C MET A 1 1.34 -19.20 -4.01
N THR A 2 0.96 -20.21 -3.24
CA THR A 2 -0.10 -20.10 -2.23
C THR A 2 0.46 -20.69 -0.94
N LEU A 3 0.41 -19.93 0.15
CA LEU A 3 0.83 -20.37 1.48
C LEU A 3 -0.35 -20.18 2.43
N GLU A 4 -0.64 -21.20 3.22
CA GLU A 4 -1.61 -21.09 4.31
C GLU A 4 -0.93 -20.43 5.52
N VAL A 5 -1.62 -19.48 6.13
CA VAL A 5 -1.14 -18.78 7.32
C VAL A 5 -2.26 -18.67 8.33
N LYS A 6 -1.91 -18.85 9.61
CA LYS A 6 -2.86 -18.74 10.70
C LYS A 6 -3.08 -17.27 11.07
N VAL A 7 -4.34 -16.88 11.23
CA VAL A 7 -4.69 -15.60 11.86
C VAL A 7 -4.43 -15.70 13.36
N THR A 8 -3.63 -14.78 13.88
CA THR A 8 -3.29 -14.70 15.31
C THR A 8 -4.20 -13.69 16.03
N ARG A 9 -3.89 -13.38 17.30
CA ARG A 9 -4.65 -12.39 18.07
C ARG A 9 -4.73 -11.04 17.34
N ASN A 10 -5.77 -10.26 17.64
CA ASN A 10 -6.00 -8.96 17.00
C ASN A 10 -6.02 -9.03 15.47
N TYR A 11 -6.41 -10.18 14.90
CA TYR A 11 -6.50 -10.42 13.46
C TYR A 11 -5.18 -10.24 12.70
N GLN A 12 -4.04 -10.42 13.38
CA GLN A 12 -2.73 -10.28 12.76
C GLN A 12 -2.38 -11.52 11.93
N VAL A 13 -1.92 -11.29 10.69
CA VAL A 13 -1.40 -12.33 9.80
C VAL A 13 0.09 -12.07 9.57
N THR A 14 0.90 -13.12 9.70
CA THR A 14 2.34 -13.02 9.43
C THR A 14 2.60 -13.24 7.95
N ILE A 15 3.31 -12.31 7.31
CA ILE A 15 3.79 -12.48 5.93
C ILE A 15 4.97 -13.48 5.96
N PRO A 16 4.86 -14.67 5.36
CA PRO A 16 5.92 -15.69 5.37
C PRO A 16 7.22 -15.18 4.75
N ALA A 17 8.36 -15.77 5.14
CA ALA A 17 9.69 -15.33 4.69
C ALA A 17 9.80 -15.25 3.16
N GLU A 18 9.37 -16.31 2.47
CA GLU A 18 9.39 -16.37 1.00
C GLU A 18 8.62 -15.24 0.32
N VAL A 19 7.50 -14.80 0.92
CA VAL A 19 6.70 -13.68 0.40
C VAL A 19 7.41 -12.36 0.67
N ARG A 20 7.99 -12.18 1.86
CA ARG A 20 8.77 -10.98 2.20
C ARG A 20 9.97 -10.81 1.28
N ASP A 21 10.68 -11.89 0.98
CA ASP A 21 11.88 -11.85 0.14
C ASP A 21 11.54 -11.51 -1.30
N LYS A 22 10.48 -12.14 -1.85
CA LYS A 22 9.99 -11.85 -3.21
C LYS A 22 9.48 -10.41 -3.37
N LEU A 23 8.78 -9.88 -2.37
CA LEU A 23 8.23 -8.52 -2.39
C LEU A 23 9.18 -7.47 -1.81
N GLY A 24 10.34 -7.91 -1.29
CA GLY A 24 11.33 -7.08 -0.61
C GLY A 24 10.78 -6.32 0.60
N ILE A 25 9.81 -6.87 1.33
CA ILE A 25 9.18 -6.22 2.50
C ILE A 25 10.13 -6.30 3.70
N ARG A 26 10.37 -5.15 4.34
CA ARG A 26 11.23 -5.03 5.52
C ARG A 26 10.44 -4.59 6.75
N VAL A 27 11.01 -4.82 7.93
CA VAL A 27 10.44 -4.31 9.19
C VAL A 27 10.36 -2.79 9.11
N GLY A 28 9.18 -2.24 9.38
CA GLY A 28 8.89 -0.80 9.28
C GLY A 28 8.28 -0.36 7.95
N ASP A 29 8.24 -1.22 6.93
CA ASP A 29 7.54 -0.92 5.68
C ASP A 29 6.02 -0.80 5.91
N LYS A 30 5.40 0.15 5.22
CA LYS A 30 3.94 0.27 5.16
C LYS A 30 3.39 -0.48 3.95
N VAL A 31 2.23 -1.09 4.13
CA VAL A 31 1.49 -1.77 3.06
C VAL A 31 0.10 -1.17 2.95
N LEU A 32 -0.43 -1.13 1.73
CA LEU A 32 -1.84 -0.86 1.48
C LEU A 32 -2.60 -2.18 1.49
N VAL A 33 -3.77 -2.17 2.13
CA VAL A 33 -4.66 -3.32 2.22
C VAL A 33 -6.00 -2.89 1.61
N SER A 34 -6.45 -3.60 0.60
CA SER A 34 -7.74 -3.37 -0.06
C SER A 34 -8.54 -4.67 -0.17
N VAL A 35 -9.87 -4.55 -0.22
CA VAL A 35 -10.77 -5.68 -0.48
C VAL A 35 -11.18 -5.61 -1.94
N GLU A 36 -10.96 -6.70 -2.67
CA GLU A 36 -11.37 -6.86 -4.07
C GLU A 36 -12.25 -8.10 -4.15
N GLY A 37 -13.57 -7.90 -4.14
CA GLY A 37 -14.56 -8.98 -4.12
C GLY A 37 -14.51 -9.80 -2.83
N ASP A 38 -14.14 -11.07 -2.94
CA ASP A 38 -13.98 -12.03 -1.83
C ASP A 38 -12.54 -12.11 -1.32
N SER A 39 -11.64 -11.30 -1.86
CA SER A 39 -10.20 -11.40 -1.64
C SER A 39 -9.62 -10.12 -1.01
N VAL A 40 -8.58 -10.29 -0.19
CA VAL A 40 -7.79 -9.18 0.37
C VAL A 40 -6.49 -9.06 -0.40
N VAL A 41 -6.23 -7.88 -0.96
CA VAL A 41 -5.01 -7.57 -1.69
C VAL A 41 -4.12 -6.68 -0.84
N ILE A 42 -2.89 -7.14 -0.60
CA ILE A 42 -1.87 -6.38 0.13
C ILE A 42 -0.80 -5.91 -0.87
N ARG A 43 -0.63 -4.60 -1.01
CA ARG A 43 0.36 -3.99 -1.91
C ARG A 43 1.43 -3.28 -1.09
N LYS A 44 2.70 -3.55 -1.38
CA LYS A 44 3.81 -2.79 -0.80
C LYS A 44 3.75 -1.34 -1.30
N VAL A 45 3.86 -0.38 -0.39
CA VAL A 45 3.97 1.04 -0.79
C VAL A 45 5.39 1.28 -1.28
N ALA A 46 5.56 1.41 -2.59
CA ALA A 46 6.82 1.86 -3.19
C ALA A 46 6.96 3.36 -2.95
N GLY A 47 7.47 3.72 -1.77
CA GLY A 47 7.52 5.12 -1.40
C GLY A 47 8.00 5.29 0.03
N ASP A 48 9.30 5.23 0.20
CA ASP A 48 9.93 5.97 1.28
C ASP A 48 9.77 7.45 0.87
N PHE A 49 8.61 8.05 1.15
CA PHE A 49 8.32 9.45 0.81
C PHE A 49 9.43 10.37 1.34
N ALA A 50 10.13 9.95 2.41
CA ALA A 50 11.34 10.59 2.89
C ALA A 50 12.49 10.51 1.86
N ARG A 51 12.79 9.35 1.27
CA ARG A 51 13.79 9.24 0.17
C ARG A 51 13.37 9.99 -1.09
N VAL A 52 12.08 9.98 -1.43
CA VAL A 52 11.55 10.76 -2.57
C VAL A 52 11.73 12.25 -2.31
N ARG A 53 11.42 12.75 -1.11
CA ARG A 53 11.71 14.14 -0.66
C ARG A 53 13.20 14.46 -0.64
N VAL A 54 14.07 13.50 -0.31
CA VAL A 54 15.53 13.70 -0.34
C VAL A 54 16.04 13.84 -1.79
N ARG A 55 15.48 13.10 -2.76
CA ARG A 55 15.87 13.23 -4.18
C ARG A 55 15.19 14.42 -4.87
N LEU A 56 13.93 14.70 -4.59
CA LEU A 56 13.21 15.87 -5.08
C LEU A 56 13.38 17.02 -4.08
N LYS A 57 14.33 17.95 -4.34
CA LYS A 57 14.48 19.25 -3.64
C LYS A 57 13.25 20.19 -3.78
N ARG A 58 12.02 19.68 -3.87
CA ARG A 58 10.78 20.44 -3.95
C ARG A 58 9.96 20.16 -2.70
N LYS A 59 9.50 21.22 -2.02
CA LYS A 59 8.57 21.14 -0.90
C LYS A 59 7.25 20.57 -1.40
N ILE A 60 7.10 19.25 -1.35
CA ILE A 60 5.79 18.62 -1.53
C ILE A 60 5.04 18.85 -0.21
N ASP A 61 4.21 19.89 -0.24
CA ASP A 61 3.34 20.27 0.86
C ASP A 61 2.22 19.24 1.07
N ALA A 62 1.75 19.08 2.30
CA ALA A 62 0.72 18.10 2.65
C ALA A 62 -0.56 18.31 1.82
N ASN A 63 -0.90 19.56 1.52
CA ASN A 63 -2.06 19.92 0.71
C ASN A 63 -1.97 19.39 -0.74
N TYR A 64 -0.76 19.26 -1.29
CA TYR A 64 -0.56 18.71 -2.63
C TYR A 64 -0.82 17.21 -2.66
N ILE A 65 -0.34 16.49 -1.64
CA ILE A 65 -0.56 15.04 -1.54
C ILE A 65 -2.05 14.75 -1.37
N GLU A 66 -2.73 15.51 -0.50
CA GLU A 66 -4.17 15.35 -0.28
C GLU A 66 -4.98 15.64 -1.55
N ARG A 67 -4.57 16.64 -2.34
CA ARG A 67 -5.18 16.92 -3.65
C ARG A 67 -5.00 15.76 -4.63
N VAL A 68 -3.78 15.21 -4.74
CA VAL A 68 -3.50 14.09 -5.65
C VAL A 68 -4.29 12.84 -5.22
N ILE A 69 -4.37 12.56 -3.92
CA ILE A 69 -5.16 11.43 -3.42
C ILE A 69 -6.64 11.63 -3.76
N ARG A 70 -7.17 12.85 -3.59
CA ARG A 70 -8.57 13.17 -3.92
C ARG A 70 -8.85 13.05 -5.43
N GLU A 71 -8.00 13.64 -6.27
CA GLU A 71 -8.14 13.58 -7.74
C GLU A 71 -8.15 12.12 -8.22
N VAL A 72 -7.21 11.29 -7.73
CA VAL A 72 -7.19 9.86 -8.07
C VAL A 72 -8.43 9.12 -7.53
N GLY A 73 -8.90 9.46 -6.34
CA GLY A 73 -10.13 8.89 -5.78
C GLY A 73 -11.38 9.22 -6.59
N GLU A 74 -11.47 10.45 -7.13
CA GLU A 74 -12.58 10.92 -7.97
C GLU A 74 -12.56 10.29 -9.37
N GLU A 75 -11.37 10.12 -9.96
CA GLU A 75 -11.21 9.39 -11.24
C GLU A 75 -11.60 7.91 -11.12
N LEU A 76 -11.27 7.25 -10.00
CA LEU A 76 -11.66 5.85 -9.77
C LEU A 76 -13.15 5.69 -9.46
N GLY A 77 -13.77 6.68 -8.81
CA GLY A 77 -15.21 6.68 -8.50
C GLY A 77 -16.10 6.88 -9.73
N SER A 78 -15.61 7.62 -10.73
CA SER A 78 -16.35 7.91 -11.97
C SER A 78 -16.26 6.78 -13.02
N ALA A 79 -15.21 5.94 -12.97
CA ALA A 79 -15.06 4.76 -13.82
C ALA A 79 -15.95 3.57 -13.41
N ALA A 80 -16.51 3.56 -12.20
CA ALA A 80 -17.38 2.49 -11.69
C ALA A 80 -18.89 2.74 -11.93
N GLY A 81 -19.24 3.81 -12.65
CA GLY A 81 -20.61 4.31 -12.80
C GLY A 81 -21.18 4.33 -14.22
N HIS A 82 -20.72 3.45 -15.13
CA HIS A 82 -21.34 3.21 -16.44
C HIS A 82 -21.47 1.72 -16.73
#